data_AF-A0A327Y577-F1
#
_entry.id   AF-A0A327Y577-F1
#
_cell.length_a   1.000
_cell.length_b   1.000
_cell.length_c   1.000
_cell.angle_alpha   90.00
_cell.angle_beta   90.00
_cell.angle_gamma   90.00
#
_symmetry.space_group_name_H-M   'P 1'
#
loop_
_entity.id
_entity.type
_entity.pdbx_description
1 polymer ?
#
loop_
_entity_poly.entity_id
_entity_poly.type
_entity_poly.pdbx_seq_one_letter_code
_entity_poly.pdbx_strand_id
1 'polypeptide(L)'
;MEQLESIRWILTLGAIVLLILSLVFLKRGKKMSRRYGNRHMSGMNKANLRVTMPVKFSEDSIIKAAHVIKSLPNCYLAFDTNILLDYPYVLVNLGEDANILISEQVRRELDKIKDSDSEASDAARIALKTISNLHKDNRLEIVQVDKKKVEELGLDPNSGDDLIIGSYLERVKDGRQVVFITNDNNARTTARTTKLKVLELDWEEKLLRENKKLKTKTTVYRPGYAYKLFAIISFSLCAGFFNGMIHIEDKMKQEVQPVMATSSGKGGPAYVKGDYPYVIKNEYGNSFQGKKAGDWGASAIVDIRYSDSFFARTLGNYKVTLGVWNTKQVEEKTNKLTYLIVLKNGKQYEPQSTNFFNYDKKQGIEIPSVNSRVKFENVNGYDSVGFNIEKTELKDLENAELRLVHKVTKEVIQTLPLKVLKK
;
A
#
# COMPACT_ATOMS: atom_id res chain seq x y z
N MET A 1 35.40 12.76 35.50
CA MET A 1 34.14 12.18 36.00
C MET A 1 33.01 13.21 36.08
N GLU A 2 33.12 14.30 36.85
CA GLU A 2 32.03 15.30 36.98
C GLU A 2 31.54 15.91 35.66
N GLN A 3 32.45 16.18 34.71
CA GLN A 3 32.09 16.66 33.38
C GLN A 3 31.27 15.65 32.57
N LEU A 4 31.60 14.36 32.65
CA LEU A 4 30.87 13.28 31.95
C LEU A 4 29.48 13.06 32.56
N GLU A 5 29.35 13.17 33.88
CA GLU A 5 28.05 13.13 34.56
C GLU A 5 27.17 14.30 34.17
N SER A 6 27.74 15.52 34.08
CA SER A 6 27.03 16.71 33.61
C SER A 6 26.53 16.53 32.17
N ILE A 7 27.36 16.00 31.27
CA ILE A 7 26.96 15.71 29.88
C ILE A 7 25.86 14.65 29.83
N ARG A 8 25.98 13.56 30.60
CA ARG A 8 24.95 12.51 30.68
C ARG A 8 23.62 13.07 31.15
N TRP A 9 23.62 13.96 32.14
CA TRP A 9 22.41 14.58 32.66
C TRP A 9 21.74 15.48 31.60
N ILE A 10 22.52 16.29 30.89
CA ILE A 10 22.04 17.11 29.76
C ILE A 10 21.43 16.24 28.67
N LEU A 11 22.09 15.14 28.29
CA LEU A 11 21.56 14.22 27.27
C LEU A 11 20.26 13.54 27.74
N THR A 12 20.17 13.17 29.02
CA THR A 12 18.97 12.57 29.59
C THR A 12 17.78 13.53 29.51
N LEU A 13 17.99 14.79 29.92
CA LEU A 13 16.96 15.83 29.86
C LEU A 13 16.55 16.14 28.42
N GLY A 14 17.53 16.26 27.51
CA GLY A 14 17.27 16.45 26.09
C GLY A 14 16.42 15.33 25.49
N ALA A 15 16.73 14.07 25.81
CA ALA A 15 15.96 12.91 25.37
C ALA A 15 14.51 12.95 25.89
N ILE A 16 14.30 13.28 27.18
CA ILE A 16 12.96 13.39 27.78
C ILE A 16 12.14 14.49 27.10
N VAL A 17 12.71 15.67 26.89
CA VAL A 17 12.02 16.79 26.22
C VAL A 17 11.62 16.43 24.79
N LEU A 18 12.53 15.81 24.03
CA LEU A 18 12.26 15.38 22.65
C LEU A 18 11.18 14.29 22.57
N LEU A 19 11.16 13.37 23.54
CA LEU A 19 10.13 12.35 23.65
C LEU A 19 8.74 12.99 23.89
N ILE A 20 8.65 13.94 24.84
CA ILE A 20 7.41 14.66 25.14
C ILE A 20 6.93 15.44 23.90
N LEU A 21 7.83 16.17 23.21
CA LEU A 21 7.50 16.90 21.99
C LEU A 21 6.98 15.98 20.89
N SER A 22 7.60 14.81 20.69
CA SER A 22 7.15 13.82 19.72
C SER A 22 5.70 13.37 20.00
N LEU A 23 5.38 13.06 21.25
CA LEU A 23 4.03 12.66 21.67
C LEU A 23 3.01 13.79 21.48
N VAL A 24 3.38 15.03 21.84
CA VAL A 24 2.51 16.22 21.67
C VAL A 24 2.21 16.46 20.19
N PHE A 25 3.22 16.43 19.32
CA PHE A 25 3.05 16.61 17.88
C PHE A 25 2.23 15.48 17.27
N LEU A 26 2.45 14.22 17.68
CA LEU A 26 1.65 13.09 17.21
C LEU A 26 0.17 13.24 17.62
N LYS A 27 -0.10 13.65 18.85
CA LYS A 27 -1.46 13.89 19.36
C LYS A 27 -2.14 15.04 18.61
N ARG A 28 -1.44 16.15 18.37
CA ARG A 28 -1.95 17.29 17.57
C ARG A 28 -2.20 16.89 16.12
N GLY A 29 -1.27 16.15 15.50
CA GLY A 29 -1.39 15.63 14.13
C GLY A 29 -2.60 14.70 13.98
N LYS A 30 -2.82 13.78 14.94
CA LYS A 30 -4.02 12.93 14.96
C LYS A 30 -5.31 13.74 15.10
N LYS A 31 -5.35 14.74 15.99
CA LYS A 31 -6.54 15.61 16.18
C LYS A 31 -6.88 16.40 14.92
N MET A 32 -5.87 16.98 14.25
CA MET A 32 -6.03 17.70 12.98
C MET A 32 -6.55 16.78 11.87
N SER A 33 -5.95 15.60 11.72
CA SER A 33 -6.37 14.62 10.71
C SER A 33 -7.82 14.15 10.93
N ARG A 34 -8.24 13.94 12.18
CA ARG A 34 -9.64 13.61 12.52
C ARG A 34 -10.62 14.73 12.18
N ARG A 35 -10.29 15.98 12.54
CA ARG A 35 -11.13 17.15 12.20
C ARG A 35 -11.31 17.32 10.70
N TYR A 36 -10.25 17.10 9.93
CA TYR A 36 -10.33 17.15 8.48
C TYR A 36 -11.16 16.00 7.91
N GLY A 37 -10.92 14.77 8.38
CA GLY A 37 -11.71 13.59 7.98
C GLY A 37 -13.20 13.79 8.20
N ASN A 38 -13.61 14.28 9.38
CA ASN A 38 -15.02 14.49 9.70
C ASN A 38 -15.67 15.58 8.82
N ARG A 39 -14.95 16.66 8.49
CA ARG A 39 -15.47 17.72 7.61
C ARG A 39 -15.56 17.29 6.15
N HIS A 40 -14.61 16.51 5.64
CA HIS A 40 -14.60 16.08 4.25
C HIS A 40 -15.45 14.83 3.98
N MET A 41 -15.51 13.86 4.91
CA MET A 41 -16.33 12.65 4.78
C MET A 41 -17.84 12.97 4.85
N SER A 42 -18.22 14.00 5.61
CA SER A 42 -19.60 14.53 5.62
C SER A 42 -20.07 14.99 4.24
N GLY A 43 -19.17 15.42 3.35
CA GLY A 43 -19.49 15.82 1.98
C GLY A 43 -19.39 14.68 0.96
N MET A 44 -18.47 13.72 1.17
CA MET A 44 -18.24 12.62 0.21
C MET A 44 -19.28 11.49 0.29
N ASN A 45 -19.98 11.30 1.41
CA ASN A 45 -20.99 10.26 1.52
C ASN A 45 -22.25 10.51 0.67
N LYS A 46 -22.43 11.71 0.09
CA LYS A 46 -23.46 11.96 -0.94
C LYS A 46 -22.97 11.72 -2.38
N ALA A 47 -21.65 11.67 -2.61
CA ALA A 47 -21.07 11.56 -3.95
C ALA A 47 -20.77 10.11 -4.38
N ASN A 48 -20.90 9.13 -3.47
CA ASN A 48 -20.83 7.70 -3.77
C ASN A 48 -22.23 7.06 -3.90
N LEU A 49 -23.26 7.85 -4.26
CA LEU A 49 -24.39 7.25 -4.96
C LEU A 49 -23.79 6.56 -6.18
N ARG A 50 -23.95 5.25 -6.29
CA ARG A 50 -23.66 4.49 -7.51
C ARG A 50 -24.27 5.29 -8.66
N VAL A 51 -23.43 5.94 -9.46
CA VAL A 51 -23.86 6.63 -10.66
C VAL A 51 -24.29 5.52 -11.62
N THR A 52 -25.53 5.08 -11.49
CA THR A 52 -26.19 4.32 -12.54
C THR A 52 -26.17 5.23 -13.76
N MET A 53 -25.47 4.83 -14.82
CA MET A 53 -25.43 5.62 -16.04
C MET A 53 -26.87 5.91 -16.46
N PRO A 54 -27.22 7.17 -16.77
CA PRO A 54 -28.57 7.50 -17.17
C PRO A 54 -28.89 6.71 -18.44
N VAL A 55 -30.08 6.09 -18.47
CA VAL A 55 -30.54 5.29 -19.63
C VAL A 55 -30.89 6.21 -20.81
N LYS A 56 -31.31 7.45 -20.52
CA LYS A 56 -31.66 8.48 -21.49
C LYS A 56 -31.17 9.86 -21.03
N PHE A 57 -30.92 10.77 -21.96
CA PHE A 57 -30.69 12.17 -21.65
C PHE A 57 -31.92 12.79 -21.00
N SER A 58 -31.72 13.69 -20.03
CA SER A 58 -32.74 14.66 -19.62
C SER A 58 -32.57 15.97 -20.39
N GLU A 59 -33.63 16.77 -20.50
CA GLU A 59 -33.56 18.10 -21.12
C GLU A 59 -32.46 18.97 -20.50
N ASP A 60 -32.37 19.03 -19.17
CA ASP A 60 -31.32 19.75 -18.45
C ASP A 60 -29.90 19.31 -18.85
N SER A 61 -29.70 18.01 -19.08
CA SER A 61 -28.39 17.48 -19.47
C SER A 61 -28.04 17.94 -20.89
N ILE A 62 -29.02 17.97 -21.80
CA ILE A 62 -28.83 18.48 -23.16
C ILE A 62 -28.49 19.98 -23.13
N ILE A 63 -29.22 20.78 -22.33
CA ILE A 63 -28.97 22.22 -22.18
C ILE A 63 -27.57 22.50 -21.63
N LYS A 64 -27.16 21.78 -20.57
CA LYS A 64 -25.81 21.92 -20.04
C LYS A 64 -24.74 21.52 -21.06
N ALA A 65 -24.97 20.44 -21.83
CA ALA A 65 -24.03 20.02 -22.87
C ALA A 65 -23.88 21.11 -23.93
N ALA A 66 -24.99 21.74 -24.33
CA ALA A 66 -24.97 22.83 -25.28
C ALA A 66 -24.18 24.05 -24.80
N HIS A 67 -24.32 24.45 -23.54
CA HIS A 67 -23.51 25.55 -22.98
C HIS A 67 -22.02 25.25 -23.01
N VAL A 68 -21.61 24.00 -22.76
CA VAL A 68 -20.20 23.61 -22.87
C VAL A 68 -19.76 23.65 -24.34
N ILE A 69 -20.57 23.11 -25.24
CA ILE A 69 -20.27 23.03 -26.67
C ILE A 69 -20.24 24.41 -27.34
N LYS A 70 -21.03 25.39 -26.86
CA LYS A 70 -21.01 26.80 -27.30
C LYS A 70 -19.61 27.41 -27.29
N SER A 71 -18.80 27.02 -26.31
CA SER A 71 -17.43 27.52 -26.17
C SER A 71 -16.48 27.02 -27.27
N LEU A 72 -16.87 25.99 -28.03
CA LEU A 72 -16.08 25.41 -29.10
C LEU A 72 -16.40 26.12 -30.44
N PRO A 73 -15.38 26.65 -31.14
CA PRO A 73 -15.59 27.32 -32.41
C PRO A 73 -16.09 26.33 -33.48
N ASN A 74 -17.05 26.76 -34.29
CA ASN A 74 -17.62 26.01 -35.41
C ASN A 74 -18.22 24.65 -35.02
N CYS A 75 -18.77 24.54 -33.80
CA CYS A 75 -19.48 23.36 -33.33
C CYS A 75 -20.99 23.52 -33.41
N TYR A 76 -21.66 22.46 -33.89
CA TYR A 76 -23.10 22.39 -34.13
C TYR A 76 -23.70 21.20 -33.39
N LEU A 77 -24.86 21.41 -32.79
CA LEU A 77 -25.68 20.35 -32.21
C LEU A 77 -26.67 19.85 -33.26
N ALA A 78 -26.64 18.55 -33.49
CA ALA A 78 -27.52 17.86 -34.42
C ALA A 78 -28.48 16.96 -33.64
N PHE A 79 -29.78 17.05 -33.93
CA PHE A 79 -30.81 16.34 -33.16
C PHE A 79 -31.44 15.21 -33.96
N ASP A 80 -31.84 14.18 -33.23
CA ASP A 80 -32.70 13.09 -33.68
C ASP A 80 -34.18 13.44 -33.46
N THR A 81 -35.08 12.84 -34.24
CA THR A 81 -36.54 13.02 -34.12
C THR A 81 -37.03 12.67 -32.71
N ASN A 82 -36.58 11.54 -32.15
CA ASN A 82 -37.02 11.08 -30.83
C ASN A 82 -36.65 12.05 -29.70
N ILE A 83 -35.50 12.72 -29.78
CA ILE A 83 -35.12 13.73 -28.78
C ILE A 83 -36.08 14.92 -28.79
N LEU A 84 -36.52 15.34 -29.98
CA LEU A 84 -37.43 16.46 -30.14
C LEU A 84 -38.87 16.10 -29.74
N LEU A 85 -39.25 14.82 -29.82
CA LEU A 85 -40.53 14.35 -29.31
C LEU A 85 -40.52 14.21 -27.78
N ASP A 86 -39.44 13.65 -27.23
CA ASP A 86 -39.25 13.53 -25.77
C ASP A 86 -39.18 14.90 -25.08
N TYR A 87 -38.52 15.87 -25.74
CA TYR A 87 -38.24 17.20 -25.19
C TYR A 87 -38.58 18.31 -26.20
N PRO A 88 -39.88 18.58 -26.46
CA PRO A 88 -40.31 19.49 -27.53
C PRO A 88 -39.89 20.95 -27.35
N TYR A 89 -39.56 21.36 -26.12
CA TYR A 89 -39.10 22.71 -25.80
C TYR A 89 -37.57 22.86 -25.80
N VAL A 90 -36.82 21.77 -26.00
CA VAL A 90 -35.35 21.79 -25.92
C VAL A 90 -34.75 22.82 -26.87
N LEU A 91 -35.29 22.94 -28.09
CA LEU A 91 -34.81 23.90 -29.08
C LEU A 91 -35.07 25.37 -28.67
N VAL A 92 -36.17 25.64 -27.96
CA VAL A 92 -36.47 26.99 -27.44
C VAL A 92 -35.40 27.39 -26.43
N ASN A 93 -35.07 26.48 -25.52
CA ASN A 93 -34.08 26.69 -24.47
C ASN A 93 -32.65 26.80 -25.04
N LEU A 94 -32.38 26.13 -26.16
CA LEU A 94 -31.06 26.12 -26.78
C LEU A 94 -30.81 27.23 -27.79
N GLY A 95 -31.87 27.79 -28.40
CA GLY A 95 -31.73 28.61 -29.59
C GLY A 95 -30.85 29.85 -29.40
N GLU A 96 -30.68 30.36 -28.17
CA GLU A 96 -29.81 31.53 -27.86
C GLU A 96 -28.34 31.14 -27.66
N ASP A 97 -28.10 29.85 -27.43
CA ASP A 97 -26.84 29.37 -26.86
C ASP A 97 -26.07 28.39 -27.73
N ALA A 98 -26.65 27.86 -28.81
CA ALA A 98 -25.95 26.90 -29.66
C ALA A 98 -26.26 27.08 -31.15
N ASN A 99 -25.31 26.70 -32.00
CA ASN A 99 -25.57 26.51 -33.42
C ASN A 99 -26.28 25.16 -33.59
N ILE A 100 -27.46 25.16 -34.21
CA ILE A 100 -28.30 23.95 -34.33
C ILE A 100 -28.39 23.53 -35.79
N LEU A 101 -28.21 22.22 -36.03
CA LEU A 101 -28.47 21.57 -37.30
C LEU A 101 -29.64 20.60 -37.15
N ILE A 102 -30.58 20.66 -38.09
CA ILE A 102 -31.67 19.69 -38.18
C ILE A 102 -31.66 19.08 -39.58
N SER A 103 -31.65 17.76 -39.67
CA SER A 103 -31.83 17.08 -40.94
C SER A 103 -33.23 17.33 -41.50
N GLU A 104 -33.32 17.54 -42.80
CA GLU A 104 -34.60 17.57 -43.51
C GLU A 104 -35.40 16.27 -43.30
N GLN A 105 -34.72 15.14 -43.10
CA GLN A 105 -35.37 13.88 -42.75
C GLN A 105 -36.08 13.94 -41.39
N VAL A 106 -35.43 14.50 -40.35
CA VAL A 106 -36.05 14.73 -39.03
C VAL A 106 -37.31 15.58 -39.16
N ARG A 107 -37.23 16.67 -39.93
CA ARG A 107 -38.38 17.55 -40.19
C ARG A 107 -39.55 16.79 -40.84
N ARG A 108 -39.27 15.94 -41.82
CA ARG A 108 -40.29 15.12 -42.51
C ARG A 108 -40.92 14.07 -41.59
N GLU A 109 -40.14 13.48 -40.70
CA GLU A 109 -40.64 12.53 -39.70
C GLU A 109 -41.57 13.22 -38.70
N LEU A 110 -41.16 14.38 -38.16
CA LEU A 110 -42.03 15.18 -37.30
C LEU A 110 -43.33 15.59 -38.01
N ASP A 111 -43.27 15.97 -39.29
CA ASP A 111 -44.45 16.38 -40.05
C ASP A 111 -45.44 15.23 -40.24
N LYS A 112 -44.96 14.00 -40.47
CA LYS A 112 -45.81 12.80 -40.51
C LYS A 112 -46.46 12.51 -39.15
N ILE A 113 -45.74 12.72 -38.05
CA ILE A 113 -46.25 12.46 -36.69
C ILE A 113 -47.29 13.52 -36.28
N LYS A 114 -47.09 14.78 -36.69
CA LYS A 114 -47.99 15.92 -36.44
C LYS A 114 -49.42 15.71 -36.96
N ASP A 115 -49.57 14.89 -38.00
CA ASP A 115 -50.85 14.58 -38.63
C ASP A 115 -51.50 13.30 -38.05
N SER A 116 -50.85 12.63 -37.09
CA SER A 116 -51.40 11.47 -36.37
C SER A 116 -52.23 11.88 -35.15
N ASP A 117 -53.19 11.03 -34.75
CA ASP A 117 -53.98 11.13 -33.51
C ASP A 117 -53.24 10.51 -32.31
N SER A 118 -51.95 10.81 -32.15
CA SER A 118 -51.13 10.32 -31.03
C SER A 118 -50.78 11.43 -30.05
N GLU A 119 -50.46 11.07 -28.80
CA GLU A 119 -49.94 12.02 -27.80
C GLU A 119 -48.67 12.73 -28.28
N ALA A 120 -47.89 12.10 -29.18
CA ALA A 120 -46.68 12.68 -29.78
C ALA A 120 -46.97 13.78 -30.82
N SER A 121 -48.23 13.91 -31.27
CA SER A 121 -48.65 14.87 -32.29
C SER A 121 -48.43 16.32 -31.84
N ASP A 122 -48.76 16.65 -30.59
CA ASP A 122 -48.56 17.99 -30.04
C ASP A 122 -47.07 18.32 -29.85
N ALA A 123 -46.27 17.36 -29.40
CA ALA A 123 -44.82 17.52 -29.31
C ALA A 123 -44.21 17.80 -30.69
N ALA A 124 -44.64 17.07 -31.73
CA ALA A 124 -44.21 17.30 -33.10
C ALA A 124 -44.62 18.70 -33.62
N ARG A 125 -45.84 19.16 -33.33
CA ARG A 125 -46.30 20.53 -33.68
C ARG A 125 -45.42 21.60 -33.04
N ILE A 126 -45.10 21.45 -31.75
CA ILE A 126 -44.25 22.38 -31.00
C ILE A 126 -42.83 22.39 -31.59
N ALA A 127 -42.24 21.21 -31.82
CA ALA A 127 -40.90 21.09 -32.39
C ALA A 127 -40.83 21.71 -33.79
N LEU A 128 -41.77 21.41 -34.68
CA LEU A 128 -41.83 21.98 -36.03
C LEU A 128 -41.98 23.50 -36.02
N LYS A 129 -42.90 24.04 -35.20
CA LYS A 129 -43.09 25.49 -35.04
C LYS A 129 -41.80 26.16 -34.57
N THR A 130 -41.10 25.54 -33.62
CA THR A 130 -39.83 26.04 -33.09
C THR A 130 -38.72 26.00 -34.13
N ILE A 131 -38.60 24.89 -34.88
CA ILE A 131 -37.66 24.75 -36.00
C ILE A 131 -37.91 25.86 -37.04
N SER A 132 -39.16 26.08 -37.44
CA SER A 132 -39.51 27.13 -38.42
C SER A 132 -39.15 28.53 -37.92
N ASN A 133 -39.44 28.85 -36.66
CA ASN A 133 -39.11 30.15 -36.08
C ASN A 133 -37.59 30.37 -35.99
N LEU A 134 -36.85 29.40 -35.44
CA LEU A 134 -35.40 29.50 -35.33
C LEU A 134 -34.71 29.54 -36.70
N HIS A 135 -35.25 28.82 -37.68
CA HIS A 135 -34.73 28.86 -39.05
C HIS A 135 -34.97 30.23 -39.70
N LYS A 136 -36.16 30.82 -39.53
CA LYS A 136 -36.48 32.18 -39.99
C LYS A 136 -35.53 33.21 -39.38
N ASP A 137 -35.14 33.00 -38.13
CA ASP A 137 -34.22 33.88 -37.40
C ASP A 137 -32.74 33.59 -37.70
N ASN A 138 -32.41 32.68 -38.64
CA ASN A 138 -31.06 32.22 -38.97
C ASN A 138 -30.27 31.62 -37.78
N ARG A 139 -30.96 31.08 -36.78
CA ARG A 139 -30.36 30.45 -35.58
C ARG A 139 -30.28 28.93 -35.68
N LEU A 140 -30.95 28.36 -36.67
CA LEU A 140 -30.97 26.94 -36.96
C LEU A 140 -30.87 26.72 -38.46
N GLU A 141 -30.02 25.78 -38.86
CA GLU A 141 -29.88 25.39 -40.26
C GLU A 141 -30.53 24.02 -40.52
N ILE A 142 -31.35 23.97 -41.57
CA ILE A 142 -31.96 22.73 -42.05
C ILE A 142 -31.04 22.13 -43.13
N VAL A 143 -30.60 20.90 -42.92
CA VAL A 143 -29.66 20.21 -43.79
C VAL A 143 -30.43 19.31 -44.76
N GLN A 144 -30.23 19.55 -46.06
CA GLN A 144 -30.81 18.69 -47.10
C GLN A 144 -30.17 17.30 -47.09
N VAL A 145 -30.94 16.32 -47.53
CA VAL A 145 -30.53 14.91 -47.55
C VAL A 145 -30.33 14.48 -49.00
N ASP A 146 -29.09 14.13 -49.36
CA ASP A 146 -28.75 13.53 -50.65
C ASP A 146 -28.55 12.02 -50.49
N LYS A 147 -29.53 11.24 -50.94
CA LYS A 147 -29.51 9.77 -50.85
C LYS A 147 -28.26 9.14 -51.46
N LYS A 148 -27.72 9.70 -52.55
CA LYS A 148 -26.51 9.16 -53.19
C LYS A 148 -25.30 9.32 -52.29
N LYS A 149 -25.16 10.48 -51.66
CA LYS A 149 -24.06 10.73 -50.70
C LYS A 149 -24.19 9.87 -49.45
N VAL A 150 -25.40 9.58 -49.01
CA VAL A 150 -25.64 8.63 -47.90
C VAL A 150 -25.17 7.22 -48.27
N GLU A 151 -25.50 6.76 -49.48
CA GLU A 151 -25.02 5.47 -49.98
C GLU A 151 -23.49 5.42 -50.13
N GLU A 152 -22.86 6.49 -50.62
CA GLU A 152 -21.39 6.64 -50.68
C GLU A 152 -20.71 6.61 -49.30
N LEU A 153 -21.44 6.93 -48.23
CA LEU A 153 -20.98 6.82 -46.85
C LEU A 153 -21.12 5.41 -46.27
N GLY A 154 -21.65 4.45 -47.05
CA GLY A 154 -21.91 3.08 -46.61
C GLY A 154 -23.13 2.94 -45.71
N LEU A 155 -24.07 3.88 -45.79
CA LEU A 155 -25.33 3.92 -45.05
C LEU A 155 -26.51 3.55 -45.97
N ASP A 156 -27.60 3.01 -45.41
CA ASP A 156 -28.79 2.63 -46.19
C ASP A 156 -29.64 3.87 -46.54
N PRO A 157 -29.77 4.23 -47.85
CA PRO A 157 -30.55 5.39 -48.28
C PRO A 157 -32.08 5.23 -48.12
N ASN A 158 -32.54 4.09 -47.60
CA ASN A 158 -33.95 3.82 -47.28
C ASN A 158 -34.23 3.82 -45.78
N SER A 159 -33.20 3.80 -44.94
CA SER A 159 -33.34 3.89 -43.47
C SER A 159 -33.42 5.36 -43.05
N GLY A 160 -34.42 5.70 -42.22
CA GLY A 160 -34.60 7.07 -41.70
C GLY A 160 -33.40 7.54 -40.89
N ASP A 161 -32.96 6.73 -39.93
CA ASP A 161 -31.81 7.00 -39.07
C ASP A 161 -30.53 7.24 -39.88
N ASP A 162 -30.30 6.41 -40.90
CA ASP A 162 -29.13 6.48 -41.77
C ASP A 162 -29.14 7.74 -42.63
N LEU A 163 -30.32 8.16 -43.12
CA LEU A 163 -30.50 9.43 -43.83
C LEU A 163 -30.21 10.63 -42.91
N ILE A 164 -30.64 10.57 -41.65
CA ILE A 164 -30.36 11.60 -40.64
C ILE A 164 -28.85 11.69 -40.39
N ILE A 165 -28.21 10.57 -40.04
CA ILE A 165 -26.77 10.50 -39.74
C ILE A 165 -25.94 10.93 -40.95
N GLY A 166 -26.27 10.42 -42.14
CA GLY A 166 -25.58 10.75 -43.38
C GLY A 166 -25.63 12.24 -43.72
N SER A 167 -26.77 12.89 -43.50
CA SER A 167 -26.91 14.35 -43.71
C SER A 167 -26.00 15.18 -42.79
N TYR A 168 -25.79 14.73 -41.55
CA TYR A 168 -24.88 15.37 -40.61
C TYR A 168 -23.41 15.10 -40.94
N LEU A 169 -23.07 13.89 -41.40
CA LEU A 169 -21.72 13.52 -41.82
C LEU A 169 -21.23 14.34 -43.01
N GLU A 170 -22.12 14.70 -43.94
CA GLU A 170 -21.78 15.59 -45.05
C GLU A 170 -21.23 16.94 -44.53
N ARG A 171 -21.86 17.49 -43.48
CA ARG A 171 -21.39 18.74 -42.87
C ARG A 171 -20.08 18.60 -42.12
N VAL A 172 -19.77 17.40 -41.62
CA VAL A 172 -18.46 17.09 -41.06
C VAL A 172 -17.38 17.08 -42.17
N LYS A 173 -17.69 16.56 -43.36
CA LYS A 173 -16.79 16.62 -44.52
C LYS A 173 -16.52 18.07 -44.97
N ASP A 174 -17.49 18.97 -44.80
CA ASP A 174 -17.33 20.41 -45.03
C ASP A 174 -16.51 21.13 -43.93
N GLY A 175 -15.90 20.38 -43.00
CA GLY A 175 -15.04 20.91 -41.95
C GLY A 175 -15.78 21.43 -40.71
N ARG A 176 -17.09 21.19 -40.59
CA ARG A 176 -17.86 21.57 -39.39
C ARG A 176 -17.75 20.51 -38.31
N GLN A 177 -17.76 20.93 -37.04
CA GLN A 177 -17.82 19.98 -35.93
C GLN A 177 -19.27 19.71 -35.55
N VAL A 178 -19.79 18.54 -35.89
CA VAL A 178 -21.17 18.17 -35.57
C VAL A 178 -21.19 17.18 -34.40
N VAL A 179 -22.01 17.48 -33.39
CA VAL A 179 -22.28 16.59 -32.25
C VAL A 179 -23.74 16.16 -32.33
N PHE A 180 -23.94 14.88 -32.62
CA PHE A 180 -25.27 14.26 -32.73
C PHE A 180 -25.82 13.90 -31.34
N ILE A 181 -27.10 14.17 -31.12
CA ILE A 181 -27.81 13.91 -29.87
C ILE A 181 -28.97 12.97 -30.19
N THR A 182 -28.90 11.76 -29.63
CA THR A 182 -29.94 10.73 -29.75
C THR A 182 -30.03 9.91 -28.45
N ASN A 183 -31.24 9.48 -28.11
CA ASN A 183 -31.49 8.49 -27.05
C ASN A 183 -31.45 7.05 -27.60
N ASP A 184 -31.61 6.86 -28.91
CA ASP A 184 -31.63 5.55 -29.54
C ASP A 184 -30.23 4.91 -29.58
N ASN A 185 -30.15 3.66 -29.12
CA ASN A 185 -28.92 2.89 -29.12
C ASN A 185 -28.45 2.51 -30.53
N ASN A 186 -29.38 2.24 -31.45
CA ASN A 186 -29.06 1.87 -32.83
C ASN A 186 -28.48 3.06 -33.57
N ALA A 187 -29.19 4.19 -33.59
CA ALA A 187 -28.70 5.44 -34.19
C ALA A 187 -27.36 5.88 -33.58
N ARG A 188 -27.19 5.77 -32.25
CA ARG A 188 -25.90 6.05 -31.57
C ARG A 188 -24.79 5.14 -32.06
N THR A 189 -25.06 3.85 -32.24
CA THR A 189 -24.07 2.86 -32.69
C THR A 189 -23.67 3.11 -34.15
N THR A 190 -24.64 3.40 -35.02
CA THR A 190 -24.40 3.76 -36.42
C THR A 190 -23.57 5.04 -36.54
N ALA A 191 -23.91 6.08 -35.78
CA ALA A 191 -23.17 7.34 -35.75
C ALA A 191 -21.71 7.15 -35.30
N ARG A 192 -21.47 6.33 -34.26
CA ARG A 192 -20.10 5.98 -33.83
C ARG A 192 -19.31 5.24 -34.91
N THR A 193 -19.95 4.27 -35.58
CA THR A 193 -19.30 3.45 -36.62
C THR A 193 -18.89 4.30 -37.82
N THR A 194 -19.69 5.30 -38.16
CA THR A 194 -19.42 6.27 -39.22
C THR A 194 -18.56 7.47 -38.78
N LYS A 195 -18.09 7.46 -37.52
CA LYS A 195 -17.24 8.52 -36.92
C LYS A 195 -17.92 9.88 -36.78
N LEU A 196 -19.25 9.95 -36.78
CA LEU A 196 -19.98 11.13 -36.34
C LEU A 196 -19.83 11.24 -34.82
N LYS A 197 -19.45 12.41 -34.30
CA LYS A 197 -19.37 12.61 -32.84
C LYS A 197 -20.78 12.54 -32.27
N VAL A 198 -20.95 11.78 -31.20
CA VAL A 198 -22.22 11.66 -30.48
C VAL A 198 -22.05 12.20 -29.07
N LEU A 199 -23.07 12.91 -28.56
CA LEU A 199 -23.12 13.26 -27.15
C LEU A 199 -23.32 11.96 -26.35
N GLU A 200 -22.42 11.69 -25.42
CA GLU A 200 -22.45 10.47 -24.62
C GLU A 200 -23.27 10.64 -23.34
N LEU A 201 -24.00 9.61 -22.91
CA LEU A 201 -24.86 9.69 -21.71
C LEU A 201 -24.08 9.98 -20.41
N ASP A 202 -22.78 9.69 -20.40
CA ASP A 202 -21.85 9.93 -19.28
C ASP A 202 -21.02 11.23 -19.42
N TRP A 203 -21.39 12.12 -20.36
CA TRP A 203 -20.60 13.31 -20.67
C TRP A 203 -20.36 14.23 -19.46
N GLU A 204 -21.37 14.41 -18.59
CA GLU A 204 -21.23 15.19 -17.35
C GLU A 204 -20.17 14.58 -16.43
N GLU A 205 -20.15 13.26 -16.31
CA GLU A 205 -19.18 12.56 -15.47
C GLU A 205 -17.77 12.66 -16.04
N LYS A 206 -17.63 12.53 -17.36
CA LYS A 206 -16.34 12.73 -18.06
C LYS A 206 -15.78 14.13 -17.80
N LEU A 207 -16.61 15.17 -17.94
CA LEU A 207 -16.24 16.55 -17.62
C LEU A 207 -15.84 16.72 -16.16
N LEU A 208 -16.59 16.13 -15.22
CA LEU A 208 -16.26 16.19 -13.80
C LEU A 208 -14.94 15.47 -13.48
N ARG A 209 -14.67 14.34 -14.14
CA ARG A 209 -13.40 13.58 -13.98
C ARG A 209 -12.22 14.37 -14.55
N GLU A 210 -12.36 14.97 -15.72
CA GLU A 210 -11.32 15.80 -16.34
C GLU A 210 -11.03 17.06 -15.50
N ASN A 211 -12.07 17.75 -15.07
CA ASN A 211 -11.94 18.91 -14.18
C ASN A 211 -11.34 18.54 -12.81
N LYS A 212 -11.65 17.34 -12.27
CA LYS A 212 -10.98 16.82 -11.07
C LYS A 212 -9.50 16.55 -11.31
N LYS A 213 -9.11 15.96 -12.46
CA LYS A 213 -7.70 15.74 -12.82
C LYS A 213 -6.92 17.06 -12.90
N LEU A 214 -7.53 18.10 -13.49
CA LEU A 214 -6.97 19.44 -13.54
C LEU A 214 -6.83 20.06 -12.15
N LYS A 215 -7.83 19.90 -11.27
CA LYS A 215 -7.76 20.37 -9.87
C LYS A 215 -6.78 19.59 -9.00
N THR A 216 -6.50 18.31 -9.28
CA THR A 216 -5.52 17.52 -8.50
C THR A 216 -4.05 17.91 -8.71
N LYS A 217 -3.75 18.87 -9.59
CA LYS A 217 -2.44 19.54 -9.63
C LYS A 217 -2.24 20.56 -8.49
N THR A 218 -3.22 20.77 -7.61
CA THR A 218 -2.96 21.46 -6.34
C THR A 218 -2.19 20.54 -5.40
N THR A 219 -1.08 21.03 -4.84
CA THR A 219 -0.29 20.39 -3.78
C THR A 219 -1.22 19.73 -2.77
N VAL A 220 -1.10 18.41 -2.62
CA VAL A 220 -1.97 17.61 -1.74
C VAL A 220 -1.72 18.06 -0.30
N TYR A 221 -2.53 19.01 0.19
CA TYR A 221 -2.49 19.45 1.57
C TYR A 221 -2.98 18.30 2.45
N ARG A 222 -2.06 17.64 3.15
CA ARG A 222 -2.36 16.58 4.11
C ARG A 222 -2.37 17.18 5.51
N PRO A 223 -3.53 17.59 6.05
CA PRO A 223 -3.60 18.23 7.35
C PRO A 223 -3.05 17.31 8.45
N GLY A 224 -2.16 17.88 9.26
CA GLY A 224 -1.45 17.14 10.30
C GLY A 224 -0.19 16.40 9.83
N TYR A 225 0.15 16.43 8.53
CA TYR A 225 1.38 15.81 8.03
C TYR A 225 2.63 16.47 8.60
N ALA A 226 2.70 17.81 8.61
CA ALA A 226 3.82 18.55 9.23
C ALA A 226 4.03 18.15 10.69
N TYR A 227 2.94 18.04 11.47
CA TYR A 227 3.00 17.58 12.86
C TYR A 227 3.50 16.13 13.00
N LYS A 228 3.08 15.23 12.11
CA LYS A 228 3.62 13.86 12.09
C LYS A 228 5.11 13.83 11.73
N LEU A 229 5.53 14.67 10.78
CA LEU A 229 6.93 14.81 10.39
C LEU A 229 7.78 15.33 11.55
N PHE A 230 7.34 16.39 12.23
CA PHE A 230 8.01 16.90 13.43
C PHE A 230 8.08 15.86 14.55
N ALA A 231 7.04 15.04 14.72
CA ALA A 231 7.07 13.94 15.69
C ALA A 231 8.14 12.90 15.35
N ILE A 232 8.29 12.54 14.07
CA ILE A 232 9.33 11.62 13.60
C ILE A 232 10.72 12.21 13.82
N ILE A 233 10.94 13.46 13.41
CA ILE A 233 12.23 14.15 13.60
C ILE A 233 12.61 14.19 15.09
N SER A 234 11.66 14.57 15.96
CA SER A 234 11.88 14.62 17.40
C SER A 234 12.22 13.23 17.98
N PHE A 235 11.56 12.18 17.50
CA PHE A 235 11.82 10.81 17.93
C PHE A 235 13.20 10.31 17.47
N SER A 236 13.59 10.61 16.22
CA SER A 236 14.92 10.27 15.69
C SER A 236 16.04 10.96 16.48
N LEU A 237 15.86 12.24 16.83
CA LEU A 237 16.82 12.96 17.68
C LEU A 237 16.88 12.34 19.08
N CYS A 238 15.74 11.99 19.67
CA CYS A 238 15.68 11.31 20.97
C CYS A 238 16.50 10.00 20.96
N ALA A 239 16.36 9.19 19.91
CA ALA A 239 17.17 7.97 19.73
C ALA A 239 18.68 8.26 19.63
N GLY A 240 19.07 9.33 18.95
CA GLY A 240 20.46 9.80 18.90
C GLY A 240 21.02 10.15 20.28
N PHE A 241 20.23 10.84 21.11
CA PHE A 241 20.61 11.16 22.49
C PHE A 241 20.78 9.91 23.35
N PHE A 242 19.89 8.91 23.22
CA PHE A 242 20.03 7.62 23.90
C PHE A 242 21.32 6.91 23.51
N ASN A 243 21.65 6.89 22.22
CA ASN A 243 22.89 6.26 21.74
C ASN A 243 24.13 7.00 22.30
N GLY A 244 24.09 8.33 22.33
CA GLY A 244 25.14 9.15 22.95
C GLY A 244 25.32 8.84 24.44
N MET A 245 24.23 8.65 25.19
CA MET A 245 24.29 8.27 26.60
C MET A 245 24.96 6.90 26.80
N ILE A 246 24.60 5.90 25.97
CA ILE A 246 25.21 4.56 26.02
C ILE A 246 26.72 4.66 25.79
N HIS A 247 27.14 5.43 24.78
CA HIS A 247 28.56 5.60 24.47
C HIS A 247 29.35 6.29 25.60
N ILE A 248 28.75 7.27 26.28
CA ILE A 248 29.36 7.92 27.45
C ILE A 248 29.45 6.94 28.62
N GLU A 249 28.41 6.14 28.85
CA GLU A 249 28.42 5.14 29.92
C GLU A 249 29.51 4.09 29.69
N ASP A 250 29.72 3.65 28.44
CA ASP A 250 30.80 2.74 28.09
C ASP A 250 32.18 3.36 28.32
N LYS A 251 32.36 4.64 27.96
CA LYS A 251 33.62 5.37 28.26
C LYS A 251 33.87 5.51 29.76
N MET A 252 32.84 5.85 30.54
CA MET A 252 32.96 5.93 32.01
C MET A 252 33.33 4.56 32.60
N LYS A 253 32.79 3.45 32.07
CA LYS A 253 33.15 2.09 32.49
C LYS A 253 34.60 1.72 32.12
N GLN A 254 35.11 2.23 31.00
CA GLN A 254 36.50 2.02 30.57
C GLN A 254 37.50 2.82 31.40
N GLU A 255 37.19 4.07 31.77
CA GLU A 255 38.08 4.91 32.60
C GLU A 255 38.10 4.48 34.08
N VAL A 256 37.04 3.84 34.57
CA VAL A 256 36.92 3.41 35.98
C VAL A 256 37.49 2.00 36.21
N GLN A 257 38.00 1.29 35.20
CA GLN A 257 38.72 0.03 35.46
C GLN A 257 40.15 0.29 35.96
N PRO A 258 40.48 0.01 37.23
CA PRO A 258 41.85 -0.12 37.64
C PRO A 258 42.41 -1.44 37.08
N VAL A 259 43.66 -1.42 36.66
CA VAL A 259 44.46 -2.64 36.59
C VAL A 259 44.57 -3.17 38.02
N MET A 260 43.74 -4.16 38.38
CA MET A 260 44.08 -5.36 39.17
C MET A 260 42.85 -6.05 39.79
N ALA A 261 43.03 -7.38 39.90
CA ALA A 261 42.48 -8.31 40.86
C ALA A 261 41.09 -8.93 40.61
N THR A 262 41.15 -10.20 40.17
CA THR A 262 40.66 -11.36 40.92
C THR A 262 39.56 -11.10 41.97
N SER A 263 38.35 -11.64 41.75
CA SER A 263 37.72 -12.65 42.63
C SER A 263 36.21 -12.80 42.38
N SER A 264 35.85 -14.01 41.95
CA SER A 264 34.75 -14.80 42.49
C SER A 264 33.35 -14.16 42.61
N GLY A 265 32.61 -14.16 41.50
CA GLY A 265 31.16 -14.41 41.49
C GLY A 265 30.90 -15.84 41.04
N LYS A 266 30.65 -16.76 41.98
CA LYS A 266 30.31 -18.16 41.71
C LYS A 266 29.02 -18.26 40.90
N GLY A 267 29.17 -18.57 39.62
CA GLY A 267 28.08 -18.91 38.70
C GLY A 267 28.58 -19.14 37.27
N GLY A 268 29.84 -19.58 37.11
CA GLY A 268 30.38 -19.94 35.81
C GLY A 268 29.78 -21.26 35.30
N PRO A 269 29.69 -21.47 33.98
CA PRO A 269 29.20 -22.70 33.38
C PRO A 269 29.94 -23.92 33.94
N ALA A 270 29.20 -24.82 34.57
CA ALA A 270 29.76 -26.00 35.24
C ALA A 270 29.51 -27.28 34.45
N TYR A 271 30.63 -27.96 34.18
CA TYR A 271 30.85 -29.34 33.78
C TYR A 271 29.66 -30.32 33.83
N VAL A 272 29.50 -31.12 32.77
CA VAL A 272 28.65 -32.32 32.73
C VAL A 272 29.53 -33.51 32.36
N LYS A 273 29.65 -34.50 33.24
CA LYS A 273 30.54 -35.66 33.09
C LYS A 273 30.09 -36.58 31.92
N GLY A 274 31.03 -36.99 31.07
CA GLY A 274 30.81 -37.90 29.92
C GLY A 274 32.07 -38.00 29.04
N ASP A 275 32.12 -38.97 28.12
CA ASP A 275 33.19 -39.10 27.12
C ASP A 275 32.92 -38.18 25.93
N TYR A 276 33.62 -37.03 25.90
CA TYR A 276 33.43 -35.99 24.88
C TYR A 276 34.71 -35.81 24.04
N PRO A 277 34.69 -36.06 22.73
CA PRO A 277 35.88 -35.96 21.87
C PRO A 277 36.26 -34.51 21.52
N TYR A 278 35.45 -33.51 21.90
CA TYR A 278 35.64 -32.11 21.51
C TYR A 278 35.51 -31.18 22.71
N VAL A 279 36.53 -30.35 22.94
CA VAL A 279 36.58 -29.39 24.04
C VAL A 279 36.88 -28.00 23.50
N ILE A 280 35.98 -27.07 23.79
CA ILE A 280 36.18 -25.64 23.53
C ILE A 280 36.73 -25.01 24.81
N LYS A 281 37.79 -24.22 24.70
CA LYS A 281 38.34 -23.45 25.82
C LYS A 281 38.13 -21.98 25.58
N ASN A 282 37.77 -21.22 26.60
CA ASN A 282 37.77 -19.76 26.51
C ASN A 282 39.08 -19.14 27.01
N GLU A 283 39.30 -17.86 26.73
CA GLU A 283 40.49 -17.11 27.18
C GLU A 283 40.64 -17.00 28.71
N TYR A 284 39.61 -17.35 29.47
CA TYR A 284 39.62 -17.40 30.93
C TYR A 284 39.93 -18.79 31.49
N GLY A 285 40.25 -19.77 30.63
CA GLY A 285 40.58 -21.15 31.02
C GLY A 285 39.37 -22.06 31.28
N ASN A 286 38.14 -21.58 31.10
CA ASN A 286 36.95 -22.43 31.19
C ASN A 286 36.89 -23.37 29.99
N SER A 287 36.55 -24.64 30.25
CA SER A 287 36.42 -25.67 29.24
C SER A 287 34.97 -26.12 29.09
N PHE A 288 34.49 -26.18 27.85
CA PHE A 288 33.15 -26.55 27.47
C PHE A 288 33.21 -27.83 26.64
N GLN A 289 32.58 -28.88 27.14
CA GLN A 289 32.56 -30.18 26.47
C GLN A 289 31.49 -30.21 25.40
N GLY A 290 31.89 -30.53 24.18
CA GLY A 290 31.01 -30.65 23.04
C GLY A 290 30.90 -32.09 22.55
N LYS A 291 29.87 -32.34 21.76
CA LYS A 291 29.65 -33.64 21.12
C LYS A 291 29.80 -33.52 19.61
N LYS A 292 30.18 -34.63 18.98
CA LYS A 292 30.20 -34.76 17.52
C LYS A 292 28.76 -34.63 17.01
N ALA A 293 28.55 -33.79 16.00
CA ALA A 293 27.24 -33.55 15.40
C ALA A 293 27.13 -34.31 14.06
N GLY A 294 27.29 -35.64 14.11
CA GLY A 294 27.40 -36.46 12.90
C GLY A 294 28.56 -36.00 11.99
N ASP A 295 28.30 -35.90 10.69
CA ASP A 295 29.29 -35.45 9.69
C ASP A 295 29.49 -33.93 9.64
N TRP A 296 28.78 -33.18 10.48
CA TRP A 296 28.80 -31.71 10.50
C TRP A 296 29.90 -31.14 11.39
N GLY A 297 30.68 -32.00 12.04
CA GLY A 297 31.78 -31.63 12.94
C GLY A 297 31.37 -31.78 14.40
N ALA A 298 31.57 -30.75 15.22
CA ALA A 298 31.29 -30.79 16.66
C ALA A 298 30.71 -29.47 17.18
N SER A 299 29.97 -29.55 18.29
CA SER A 299 29.36 -28.38 18.92
C SER A 299 29.37 -28.50 20.45
N ALA A 300 29.58 -27.38 21.15
CA ALA A 300 29.44 -27.28 22.59
C ALA A 300 28.62 -26.05 22.98
N ILE A 301 27.79 -26.17 24.01
CA ILE A 301 27.05 -25.03 24.56
C ILE A 301 28.02 -24.16 25.35
N VAL A 302 28.13 -22.90 24.97
CA VAL A 302 29.02 -21.92 25.62
C VAL A 302 28.25 -20.86 26.39
N ASP A 303 26.96 -20.66 26.07
CA ASP A 303 26.09 -19.75 26.82
C ASP A 303 24.62 -20.17 26.76
N ILE A 304 23.88 -19.85 27.82
CA ILE A 304 22.43 -19.99 27.93
C ILE A 304 21.90 -18.76 28.66
N ARG A 305 20.91 -18.07 28.09
CA ARG A 305 20.32 -16.88 28.70
C ARG A 305 18.81 -16.82 28.55
N TYR A 306 18.14 -16.41 29.62
CA TYR A 306 16.73 -16.00 29.58
C TYR A 306 16.59 -14.47 29.68
N SER A 307 15.67 -13.88 28.93
CA SER A 307 15.32 -12.46 28.98
C SER A 307 13.82 -12.26 28.75
N ASP A 308 13.16 -11.52 29.64
CA ASP A 308 11.74 -11.18 29.51
C ASP A 308 11.50 -9.81 28.87
N SER A 309 12.54 -9.23 28.24
CA SER A 309 12.40 -7.97 27.54
C SER A 309 11.47 -8.10 26.33
N PHE A 310 10.83 -6.99 25.96
CA PHE A 310 9.91 -6.96 24.82
C PHE A 310 10.55 -7.53 23.54
N PHE A 311 11.78 -7.13 23.22
CA PHE A 311 12.51 -7.65 22.06
C PHE A 311 12.83 -9.15 22.18
N ALA A 312 13.12 -9.64 23.39
CA ALA A 312 13.41 -11.06 23.61
C ALA A 312 12.17 -11.92 23.34
N ARG A 313 10.95 -11.47 23.70
CA ARG A 313 9.71 -12.19 23.35
C ARG A 313 9.48 -12.33 21.84
N THR A 314 10.05 -11.43 21.04
CA THR A 314 9.93 -11.45 19.57
C THR A 314 10.99 -12.33 18.90
N LEU A 315 12.19 -12.47 19.48
CA LEU A 315 13.31 -13.20 18.87
C LEU A 315 13.60 -14.57 19.54
N GLY A 316 12.91 -14.86 20.65
CA GLY A 316 13.15 -15.99 21.52
C GLY A 316 13.62 -15.51 22.89
N ASN A 317 12.77 -15.66 23.91
CA ASN A 317 13.06 -15.23 25.28
C ASN A 317 14.08 -16.13 26.00
N TYR A 318 14.40 -17.29 25.42
CA TYR A 318 15.44 -18.21 25.87
C TYR A 318 16.45 -18.46 24.74
N LYS A 319 17.68 -18.00 24.92
CA LYS A 319 18.75 -18.03 23.92
C LYS A 319 19.84 -19.02 24.30
N VAL A 320 20.26 -19.86 23.37
CA VAL A 320 21.37 -20.79 23.51
C VAL A 320 22.45 -20.44 22.49
N THR A 321 23.69 -20.28 22.94
CA THR A 321 24.85 -20.03 22.09
C THR A 321 25.75 -21.27 22.09
N LEU A 322 26.06 -21.76 20.89
CA LEU A 322 26.90 -22.93 20.68
C LEU A 322 28.19 -22.50 19.98
N GLY A 323 29.34 -22.83 20.56
CA GLY A 323 30.59 -22.81 19.81
C GLY A 323 30.65 -24.04 18.92
N VAL A 324 31.03 -23.87 17.65
CA VAL A 324 31.04 -24.98 16.68
C VAL A 324 32.37 -25.08 15.94
N TRP A 325 32.73 -26.32 15.63
CA TRP A 325 33.76 -26.66 14.67
C TRP A 325 33.10 -27.43 13.54
N ASN A 326 32.96 -26.79 12.38
CA ASN A 326 32.34 -27.39 11.21
C ASN A 326 33.41 -27.96 10.28
N THR A 327 33.18 -29.17 9.79
CA THR A 327 33.99 -29.85 8.76
C THR A 327 33.49 -29.56 7.34
N LYS A 328 32.23 -29.14 7.21
CA LYS A 328 31.54 -28.82 5.96
C LYS A 328 31.26 -27.32 5.86
N GLN A 329 30.88 -26.88 4.66
CA GLN A 329 30.41 -25.52 4.44
C GLN A 329 29.17 -25.23 5.30
N VAL A 330 29.11 -24.00 5.79
CA VAL A 330 28.11 -23.51 6.73
C VAL A 330 26.70 -23.54 6.13
N GLU A 331 26.62 -23.18 4.85
CA GLU A 331 25.39 -23.08 4.08
C GLU A 331 24.68 -24.45 4.04
N GLU A 332 25.44 -25.53 3.84
CA GLU A 332 24.90 -26.88 3.85
C GLU A 332 24.29 -27.28 5.21
N LYS A 333 24.94 -26.87 6.31
CA LYS A 333 24.47 -27.13 7.67
C LYS A 333 23.14 -26.44 7.90
N THR A 334 23.03 -25.16 7.54
CA THR A 334 21.79 -24.37 7.72
C THR A 334 20.60 -24.94 6.95
N ASN A 335 20.85 -25.60 5.81
CA ASN A 335 19.80 -26.20 4.99
C ASN A 335 19.32 -27.56 5.53
N LYS A 336 20.14 -28.28 6.31
CA LYS A 336 19.86 -29.67 6.72
C LYS A 336 19.63 -29.87 8.20
N LEU A 337 20.06 -28.95 9.08
CA LEU A 337 19.96 -29.09 10.52
C LEU A 337 19.03 -28.08 11.16
N THR A 338 18.18 -28.54 12.09
CA THR A 338 17.42 -27.69 13.01
C THR A 338 17.69 -28.08 14.45
N TYR A 339 17.27 -27.21 15.36
CA TYR A 339 17.34 -27.43 16.80
C TYR A 339 15.96 -27.74 17.35
N LEU A 340 15.92 -28.44 18.48
CA LEU A 340 14.70 -28.70 19.23
C LEU A 340 15.03 -28.76 20.71
N ILE A 341 14.31 -28.00 21.54
CA ILE A 341 14.39 -28.18 23.00
C ILE A 341 13.30 -29.15 23.41
N VAL A 342 13.66 -30.16 24.20
CA VAL A 342 12.72 -31.09 24.84
C VAL A 342 12.81 -30.90 26.35
N LEU A 343 11.74 -30.40 26.96
CA LEU A 343 11.65 -30.19 28.40
C LEU A 343 11.51 -31.51 29.14
N LYS A 344 11.75 -31.49 30.46
CA LYS A 344 11.59 -32.67 31.34
C LYS A 344 10.18 -33.27 31.28
N ASN A 345 9.16 -32.45 31.06
CA ASN A 345 7.77 -32.86 30.92
C ASN A 345 7.43 -33.43 29.52
N GLY A 346 8.41 -33.54 28.62
CA GLY A 346 8.26 -34.03 27.25
C GLY A 346 7.83 -32.98 26.22
N LYS A 347 7.49 -31.76 26.65
CA LYS A 347 7.09 -30.67 25.74
C LYS A 347 8.27 -30.26 24.87
N GLN A 348 7.99 -30.04 23.58
CA GLN A 348 9.02 -29.74 22.59
C GLN A 348 8.87 -28.31 22.06
N TYR A 349 10.00 -27.67 21.80
CA TYR A 349 10.11 -26.29 21.34
C TYR A 349 11.00 -26.19 20.11
N GLU A 350 10.43 -25.69 19.01
CA GLU A 350 11.17 -25.31 17.83
C GLU A 350 11.79 -23.91 17.99
N PRO A 351 12.93 -23.64 17.33
CA PRO A 351 13.59 -22.35 17.41
C PRO A 351 12.78 -21.31 16.65
N GLN A 352 12.59 -20.15 17.28
CA GLN A 352 11.99 -18.98 16.64
C GLN A 352 13.01 -18.22 15.80
N SER A 353 14.28 -18.27 16.18
CA SER A 353 15.38 -17.72 15.41
C SER A 353 16.60 -18.63 15.48
N THR A 354 17.33 -18.73 14.37
CA THR A 354 18.60 -19.45 14.29
C THR A 354 19.55 -18.60 13.46
N ASN A 355 20.63 -18.14 14.06
CA ASN A 355 21.66 -17.37 13.37
C ASN A 355 22.99 -18.12 13.47
N PHE A 356 23.62 -18.32 12.32
CA PHE A 356 24.97 -18.88 12.23
C PHE A 356 25.95 -17.76 11.93
N PHE A 357 27.13 -17.80 12.56
CA PHE A 357 28.21 -16.85 12.31
C PHE A 357 29.56 -17.55 12.15
N ASN A 358 30.36 -17.07 11.19
CA ASN A 358 31.77 -17.43 11.11
C ASN A 358 32.54 -16.85 12.29
N TYR A 359 33.46 -17.61 12.86
CA TYR A 359 34.21 -17.18 14.03
C TYR A 359 35.44 -16.35 13.63
N ASP A 360 35.51 -15.11 14.12
CA ASP A 360 36.69 -14.26 14.04
C ASP A 360 37.45 -14.29 15.37
N LYS A 361 38.66 -14.88 15.35
CA LYS A 361 39.55 -14.98 16.52
C LYS A 361 39.89 -13.63 17.16
N LYS A 362 39.91 -12.54 16.40
CA LYS A 362 40.21 -11.20 16.93
C LYS A 362 39.04 -10.65 17.72
N GLN A 363 37.82 -10.96 17.28
CA GLN A 363 36.58 -10.42 17.84
C GLN A 363 36.02 -11.27 18.97
N GLY A 364 36.19 -12.60 18.93
CA GLY A 364 35.54 -13.50 19.88
C GLY A 364 34.04 -13.69 19.59
N ILE A 365 33.36 -14.44 20.45
CA ILE A 365 31.90 -14.62 20.42
C ILE A 365 31.29 -13.67 21.45
N GLU A 366 30.27 -12.91 21.07
CA GLU A 366 29.49 -12.15 22.05
C GLU A 366 28.73 -13.12 22.96
N ILE A 367 29.03 -13.09 24.25
CA ILE A 367 28.39 -13.92 25.28
C ILE A 367 27.49 -13.01 26.13
N PRO A 368 26.16 -13.00 25.85
CA PRO A 368 25.24 -12.09 26.50
C PRO A 368 25.16 -12.24 28.02
N SER A 369 25.46 -13.41 28.60
CA SER A 369 25.42 -13.61 30.06
C SER A 369 26.52 -12.85 30.81
N VAL A 370 27.69 -12.66 30.20
CA VAL A 370 28.81 -11.90 30.78
C VAL A 370 28.98 -10.52 30.14
N ASN A 371 28.08 -10.15 29.23
CA ASN A 371 28.09 -8.88 28.49
C ASN A 371 29.48 -8.53 27.91
N SER A 372 30.17 -9.55 27.40
CA SER A 372 31.51 -9.41 26.85
C SER A 372 31.65 -10.27 25.61
N ARG A 373 32.56 -9.87 24.73
CA ARG A 373 33.08 -10.79 23.72
C ARG A 373 34.13 -11.68 24.37
N VAL A 374 34.00 -12.98 24.16
CA VAL A 374 34.86 -13.99 24.75
C VAL A 374 35.55 -14.75 23.63
N LYS A 375 36.87 -14.83 23.68
CA LYS A 375 37.62 -15.64 22.71
C LYS A 375 37.59 -17.10 23.10
N PHE A 376 37.41 -17.93 22.09
CA PHE A 376 37.40 -19.38 22.20
C PHE A 376 38.45 -20.02 21.28
N GLU A 377 39.05 -21.09 21.77
CA GLU A 377 39.94 -21.97 21.01
C GLU A 377 39.14 -23.11 20.39
N ASN A 378 39.68 -23.70 19.31
CA ASN A 378 39.13 -24.87 18.62
C ASN A 378 37.74 -24.69 17.99
N VAL A 379 37.26 -23.45 17.80
CA VAL A 379 36.02 -23.14 17.06
C VAL A 379 36.34 -22.46 15.73
N ASN A 380 35.47 -22.68 14.73
CA ASN A 380 35.50 -21.94 13.46
C ASN A 380 34.16 -21.26 13.13
N GLY A 381 33.13 -21.46 13.96
CA GLY A 381 31.88 -20.73 13.90
C GLY A 381 31.15 -20.75 15.24
N TYR A 382 29.99 -20.09 15.28
CA TYR A 382 29.06 -20.23 16.39
C TYR A 382 27.61 -20.11 15.94
N ASP A 383 26.73 -20.83 16.63
CA ASP A 383 25.28 -20.79 16.44
C ASP A 383 24.63 -20.04 17.59
N SER A 384 23.64 -19.21 17.28
CA SER A 384 22.83 -18.47 18.23
C SER A 384 21.36 -18.80 17.97
N VAL A 385 20.76 -19.56 18.87
CA VAL A 385 19.41 -20.11 18.71
C VAL A 385 18.47 -19.54 19.76
N GLY A 386 17.35 -18.96 19.32
CA GLY A 386 16.34 -18.37 20.19
C GLY A 386 15.06 -19.21 20.22
N PHE A 387 14.56 -19.47 21.43
CA PHE A 387 13.32 -20.21 21.71
C PHE A 387 12.37 -19.35 22.53
N ASN A 388 11.07 -19.55 22.35
CA ASN A 388 10.05 -18.92 23.18
C ASN A 388 9.51 -19.94 24.19
N ILE A 389 9.95 -19.80 25.44
CA ILE A 389 9.57 -20.68 26.55
C ILE A 389 8.78 -19.86 27.57
N GLU A 390 7.64 -20.37 28.01
CA GLU A 390 6.83 -19.66 28.98
C GLU A 390 7.56 -19.56 30.33
N LYS A 391 7.37 -18.43 31.02
CA LYS A 391 8.01 -18.19 32.31
C LYS A 391 7.69 -19.27 33.36
N THR A 392 6.49 -19.83 33.28
CA THR A 392 5.97 -20.92 34.12
C THR A 392 6.68 -22.25 33.90
N GLU A 393 7.29 -22.44 32.73
CA GLU A 393 7.93 -23.69 32.31
C GLU A 393 9.46 -23.65 32.43
N LEU A 394 10.03 -22.51 32.85
CA LEU A 394 11.48 -22.39 33.06
C LEU A 394 12.01 -23.38 34.11
N LYS A 395 11.16 -23.81 35.05
CA LYS A 395 11.49 -24.86 36.03
C LYS A 395 11.72 -26.23 35.37
N ASP A 396 11.07 -26.50 34.23
CA ASP A 396 11.15 -27.77 33.52
C ASP A 396 12.34 -27.81 32.54
N LEU A 397 13.09 -26.72 32.44
CA LEU A 397 14.37 -26.68 31.74
C LEU A 397 15.51 -27.35 32.52
N GLU A 398 15.33 -27.58 33.82
CA GLU A 398 16.27 -28.39 34.59
C GLU A 398 16.20 -29.84 34.09
N ASN A 399 17.27 -30.29 33.44
CA ASN A 399 17.37 -31.57 32.70
C ASN A 399 16.64 -31.59 31.34
N ALA A 400 16.36 -30.43 30.76
CA ALA A 400 15.93 -30.39 29.37
C ALA A 400 17.07 -30.83 28.43
N GLU A 401 16.70 -31.18 27.21
CA GLU A 401 17.63 -31.60 26.17
C GLU A 401 17.54 -30.66 24.98
N LEU A 402 18.69 -30.22 24.48
CA LEU A 402 18.80 -29.61 23.15
C LEU A 402 19.17 -30.71 22.16
N ARG A 403 18.25 -31.00 21.23
CA ARG A 403 18.43 -31.98 20.17
C ARG A 403 18.78 -31.27 18.87
N LEU A 404 19.85 -31.73 18.22
CA LEU A 404 20.17 -31.41 16.84
C LEU A 404 19.47 -32.44 15.97
N VAL A 405 18.60 -31.98 15.08
CA VAL A 405 17.69 -32.82 14.31
C VAL A 405 17.89 -32.56 12.83
N HIS A 406 17.91 -33.63 12.04
CA HIS A 406 17.91 -33.48 10.58
C HIS A 406 16.55 -32.94 10.11
N LYS A 407 16.53 -31.80 9.39
CA LYS A 407 15.30 -31.07 9.03
C LYS A 407 14.27 -31.93 8.28
N VAL A 408 14.76 -32.79 7.38
CA VAL A 408 13.93 -33.60 6.47
C VAL A 408 13.52 -34.93 7.12
N THR A 409 14.48 -35.71 7.60
CA THR A 409 14.21 -37.05 8.15
C THR A 409 13.70 -37.03 9.58
N LYS A 410 13.82 -35.89 10.27
CA LYS A 410 13.49 -35.70 11.69
C LYS A 410 14.29 -36.61 12.64
N GLU A 411 15.35 -37.23 12.15
CA GLU A 411 16.25 -38.04 12.95
C GLU A 411 17.07 -37.18 13.91
N VAL A 412 17.18 -37.62 15.17
CA VAL A 412 17.99 -36.97 16.19
C VAL A 412 19.45 -37.34 15.96
N ILE A 413 20.24 -36.36 15.51
CA ILE A 413 21.66 -36.55 15.24
C ILE A 413 22.46 -36.49 16.54
N GLN A 414 22.12 -35.55 17.42
CA GLN A 414 22.84 -35.36 18.67
C GLN A 414 21.95 -34.74 19.74
N THR A 415 22.13 -35.21 20.98
CA THR A 415 21.49 -34.64 22.17
C THR A 415 22.53 -34.01 23.11
N LEU A 416 22.29 -32.76 23.48
CA LEU A 416 23.08 -31.98 24.42
C LEU A 416 22.22 -31.66 25.66
N PRO A 417 22.64 -32.02 26.88
CA PRO A 417 21.88 -31.69 28.08
C PRO A 417 21.89 -30.18 28.33
N LEU A 418 20.72 -29.61 28.58
CA LEU A 418 20.56 -28.23 29.03
C LEU A 418 20.61 -28.21 30.55
N LYS A 419 21.61 -27.51 31.07
CA LYS A 419 21.67 -27.15 32.48
C LYS A 419 21.49 -25.66 32.58
N VAL A 420 20.27 -25.23 32.90
CA VAL A 420 20.01 -23.82 33.20
C VAL A 420 20.85 -23.46 34.41
N LEU A 421 21.83 -22.59 34.22
CA LEU A 421 22.57 -22.00 35.31
C LEU A 421 21.57 -21.12 36.06
N LYS A 422 21.29 -21.46 37.33
CA LYS A 422 20.37 -20.69 38.19
C LYS A 422 20.79 -19.21 38.16
N LYS A 423 19.76 -18.36 38.12
CA LYS A 423 19.85 -16.89 38.14
C LYS A 423 20.87 -16.36 39.13
#